data_AF-A0A971A4B7-F1
#
_entry.id   AF-A0A971A4B7-F1
#
_cell.length_a   1.000
_cell.length_b   1.000
_cell.length_c   1.000
_cell.angle_alpha   90.00
_cell.angle_beta   90.00
_cell.angle_gamma   90.00
#
_symmetry.space_group_name_H-M   'P 1'
#
loop_
_entity.id
_entity.type
_entity.pdbx_description
1 polymer ?
#
loop_
_entity_poly.entity_id
_entity_poly.type
_entity_poly.pdbx_seq_one_letter_code
_entity_poly.pdbx_strand_id
1 'polypeptide(L)'
;MHIYTRKQRWKFYLLAGALVIGVLSSWYSNVLVRKLEKEEKLKMEIWAGATEQMTNSSVEQDDKIMGFLISIIQNNTTIPVITVDEKGERLIARNIKLYDAQNQPIDGSDLRSLNRKSKDLLNRMLVKMKSQHDPITIELGDTQQFIYYKDSYILTRIQLYPLIQLAVVFLFIVLAYFAFSSTRKAEQNQVWVGMSKETAHQLGTPISSLMAWVELLKMEQTGPEVVQEVSKDVKRLETIADRFSKIGSAPV
;
A
#
# COMPACT_ATOMS: atom_id res chain seq x y z
N MET A 1 -21.59 -34.11 6.05
CA MET A 1 -21.11 -33.23 4.95
C MET A 1 -21.31 -31.72 5.19
N HIS A 2 -22.26 -31.28 6.04
CA HIS A 2 -22.56 -29.85 6.28
C HIS A 2 -21.55 -29.03 7.13
N ILE A 3 -20.63 -29.68 7.84
CA ILE A 3 -19.71 -28.99 8.76
C ILE A 3 -18.48 -28.40 8.02
N TYR A 4 -18.05 -29.05 6.93
CA TYR A 4 -16.90 -28.59 6.13
C TYR A 4 -17.22 -27.37 5.25
N THR A 5 -18.45 -27.24 4.73
CA THR A 5 -18.87 -26.10 3.90
C THR A 5 -19.03 -24.81 4.72
N ARG A 6 -19.47 -24.91 5.99
CA ARG A 6 -19.58 -23.77 6.92
C ARG A 6 -18.22 -23.16 7.29
N LYS A 7 -17.16 -23.97 7.41
CA LYS A 7 -15.77 -23.50 7.64
C LYS A 7 -15.18 -22.67 6.49
N GLN A 8 -15.73 -22.78 5.27
CA GLN A 8 -15.21 -22.07 4.09
C GLN A 8 -15.92 -20.72 3.86
N ARG A 9 -17.21 -20.60 4.19
CA ARG A 9 -17.99 -19.36 3.99
C ARG A 9 -17.57 -18.21 4.92
N TRP A 10 -17.18 -18.50 6.17
CA TRP A 10 -16.69 -17.45 7.09
C TRP A 10 -15.47 -16.70 6.56
N LYS A 11 -14.56 -17.39 5.86
CA LYS A 11 -13.39 -16.78 5.23
C LYS A 11 -13.78 -15.78 4.14
N PHE A 12 -14.84 -16.10 3.39
CA PHE A 12 -15.39 -15.19 2.39
C PHE A 12 -16.00 -13.95 3.06
N TYR A 13 -16.72 -14.10 4.17
CA TYR A 13 -17.24 -12.95 4.93
C TYR A 13 -16.12 -12.07 5.50
N LEU A 14 -15.05 -12.65 6.03
CA LEU A 14 -13.89 -11.89 6.51
C LEU A 14 -13.22 -11.11 5.38
N LEU A 15 -12.99 -11.76 4.24
CA LEU A 15 -12.37 -11.12 3.08
C LEU A 15 -13.26 -10.03 2.48
N ALA A 16 -14.57 -10.28 2.38
CA ALA A 16 -15.55 -9.29 1.94
C ALA A 16 -15.60 -8.10 2.91
N GLY A 17 -15.57 -8.34 4.22
CA GLY A 17 -15.52 -7.29 5.23
C GLY A 17 -14.28 -6.41 5.12
N ALA A 18 -13.10 -7.03 4.96
CA ALA A 18 -11.85 -6.30 4.75
C ALA A 18 -11.87 -5.44 3.47
N LEU A 19 -12.41 -5.98 2.38
CA LEU A 19 -12.59 -5.24 1.13
C LEU A 19 -13.56 -4.07 1.29
N VAL A 20 -14.71 -4.28 1.94
CA VAL A 20 -15.69 -3.21 2.21
C VAL A 20 -15.08 -2.09 3.04
N ILE A 21 -14.35 -2.42 4.10
CA ILE A 21 -13.65 -1.43 4.94
C ILE A 21 -12.62 -0.66 4.10
N GLY A 22 -11.82 -1.36 3.29
CA GLY A 22 -10.85 -0.74 2.40
C GLY A 22 -11.48 0.22 1.39
N VAL A 23 -12.56 -0.19 0.74
CA VAL A 23 -13.30 0.62 -0.25
C VAL A 23 -13.95 1.84 0.41
N LEU A 24 -14.67 1.65 1.52
CA LEU A 24 -15.34 2.74 2.23
C LEU A 24 -14.34 3.77 2.74
N SER A 25 -13.22 3.32 3.30
CA SER A 25 -12.19 4.22 3.81
C SER A 25 -11.46 4.95 2.69
N SER A 26 -11.16 4.28 1.57
CA SER A 26 -10.59 4.91 0.38
C SER A 26 -11.55 5.95 -0.22
N TRP A 27 -12.84 5.63 -0.32
CA TRP A 27 -13.87 6.56 -0.78
C TRP A 27 -13.94 7.80 0.12
N TYR A 28 -14.00 7.62 1.44
CA TYR A 28 -14.03 8.72 2.39
C TYR A 28 -12.77 9.61 2.29
N SER A 29 -11.60 8.99 2.16
CA SER A 29 -10.34 9.73 2.00
C SER A 29 -10.31 10.55 0.70
N ASN A 30 -10.81 10.01 -0.41
CA ASN A 30 -10.96 10.76 -1.67
C ASN A 30 -11.94 11.93 -1.54
N VAL A 31 -13.04 11.77 -0.79
CA VAL A 31 -13.98 12.87 -0.49
C VAL A 31 -13.28 13.98 0.31
N LEU A 32 -12.48 13.61 1.33
CA LEU A 32 -11.74 14.56 2.14
C LEU A 32 -10.72 15.35 1.32
N VAL A 33 -9.96 14.67 0.45
CA VAL A 33 -9.01 15.30 -0.48
C VAL A 33 -9.71 16.36 -1.33
N ARG A 34 -10.82 16.01 -1.97
CA ARG A 34 -11.58 16.95 -2.82
C ARG A 34 -12.13 18.14 -2.03
N LYS A 35 -12.50 17.94 -0.77
CA LYS A 35 -12.96 19.03 0.10
C LYS A 35 -11.81 19.99 0.42
N LEU A 36 -10.64 19.46 0.76
CA LEU A 36 -9.45 20.26 1.02
C LEU A 36 -8.96 21.03 -0.22
N GLU A 37 -9.02 20.41 -1.39
CA GLU A 37 -8.68 21.03 -2.67
C GLU A 37 -9.58 22.24 -2.98
N LYS A 38 -10.89 22.11 -2.73
CA LYS A 38 -11.83 23.24 -2.82
C LYS A 38 -11.54 24.34 -1.80
N GLU A 39 -11.20 23.99 -0.56
CA GLU A 39 -10.82 24.96 0.46
C GLU A 39 -9.50 25.68 0.12
N GLU A 40 -8.53 24.99 -0.47
CA GLU A 40 -7.28 25.62 -0.95
C GLU A 40 -7.54 26.56 -2.13
N LYS A 41 -8.43 26.19 -3.06
CA LYS A 41 -8.84 27.08 -4.14
C LYS A 41 -9.47 28.37 -3.60
N LEU A 42 -10.41 28.27 -2.67
CA LEU A 42 -11.03 29.44 -2.01
C LEU A 42 -9.99 30.32 -1.29
N LYS A 43 -9.03 29.70 -0.59
CA LYS A 43 -7.92 30.44 0.03
C LYS A 43 -7.08 31.19 -1.00
N MET A 44 -6.82 30.58 -2.15
CA MET A 44 -6.07 31.20 -3.23
C MET A 44 -6.84 32.32 -3.94
N GLU A 45 -8.15 32.20 -4.08
CA GLU A 45 -9.02 33.28 -4.58
C GLU A 45 -8.99 34.49 -3.63
N ILE A 46 -9.09 34.28 -2.33
CA ILE A 46 -8.96 35.35 -1.31
C ILE A 46 -7.56 35.97 -1.35
N TRP A 47 -6.52 35.15 -1.46
CA TRP A 47 -5.14 35.61 -1.56
C TRP A 47 -4.89 36.44 -2.83
N ALA A 48 -5.44 36.02 -3.96
CA ALA A 48 -5.38 36.73 -5.23
C ALA A 48 -6.12 38.08 -5.15
N GLY A 49 -7.34 38.09 -4.61
CA GLY A 49 -8.10 39.32 -4.41
C GLY A 49 -7.40 40.31 -3.46
N ALA A 50 -6.74 39.82 -2.41
CA ALA A 50 -5.92 40.67 -1.55
C ALA A 50 -4.71 41.26 -2.29
N THR A 51 -4.08 40.47 -3.17
CA THR A 51 -2.95 40.91 -4.01
C THR A 51 -3.39 41.96 -5.03
N GLU A 52 -4.55 41.77 -5.66
CA GLU A 52 -5.16 42.72 -6.58
C GLU A 52 -5.47 44.05 -5.88
N GLN A 53 -6.13 44.02 -4.73
CA GLN A 53 -6.45 45.22 -3.95
C GLN A 53 -5.21 45.96 -3.44
N MET A 54 -4.14 45.24 -3.06
CA MET A 54 -2.89 45.89 -2.64
C MET A 54 -2.18 46.63 -3.76
N THR A 55 -2.38 46.20 -5.01
CA THR A 55 -1.68 46.76 -6.16
C THR A 55 -2.51 47.88 -6.83
N ASN A 56 -3.81 47.95 -6.54
CA ASN A 56 -4.69 49.04 -6.96
C ASN A 56 -4.61 50.24 -5.98
N SER A 57 -4.23 51.41 -6.51
CA SER A 57 -3.84 52.62 -5.76
C SER A 57 -4.94 53.25 -4.87
N SER A 58 -6.18 52.77 -4.95
CA SER A 58 -7.33 53.27 -4.19
C SER A 58 -7.33 52.84 -2.72
N VAL A 59 -6.46 51.91 -2.32
CA VAL A 59 -6.39 51.36 -0.95
C VAL A 59 -5.29 52.04 -0.10
N GLU A 60 -4.48 52.93 -0.67
CA GLU A 60 -3.35 53.58 0.01
C GLU A 60 -3.75 54.51 1.18
N GLN A 61 -5.03 54.84 1.36
CA GLN A 61 -5.48 55.83 2.35
C GLN A 61 -5.91 55.25 3.72
N ASP A 62 -6.00 53.92 3.88
CA ASP A 62 -6.39 53.29 5.16
C ASP A 62 -5.37 52.22 5.61
N ASP A 63 -4.53 52.60 6.58
CA ASP A 63 -3.51 51.74 7.19
C ASP A 63 -4.09 50.43 7.76
N LYS A 64 -5.34 50.42 8.22
CA LYS A 64 -5.97 49.20 8.78
C LYS A 64 -6.33 48.22 7.68
N ILE A 65 -6.84 48.72 6.56
CA ILE A 65 -7.15 47.89 5.38
C ILE A 65 -5.85 47.32 4.81
N MET A 66 -4.82 48.16 4.66
CA MET A 66 -3.51 47.71 4.20
C MET A 66 -2.92 46.62 5.10
N GLY A 67 -2.95 46.83 6.43
CA GLY A 67 -2.49 45.82 7.40
C GLY A 67 -3.26 44.50 7.29
N PHE A 68 -4.58 44.55 7.07
CA PHE A 68 -5.39 43.36 6.85
C PHE A 68 -5.02 42.63 5.56
N LEU A 69 -4.86 43.33 4.43
CA LEU A 69 -4.48 42.72 3.15
C LEU A 69 -3.10 42.06 3.23
N ILE A 70 -2.13 42.73 3.83
CA ILE A 70 -0.79 42.16 4.08
C ILE A 70 -0.91 40.88 4.93
N SER A 71 -1.76 40.87 5.94
CA SER A 71 -1.96 39.69 6.79
C SER A 71 -2.51 38.49 6.01
N ILE A 72 -3.43 38.71 5.05
CA ILE A 72 -3.94 37.65 4.16
C ILE A 72 -2.79 37.07 3.33
N ILE A 73 -1.96 37.94 2.74
CA ILE A 73 -0.85 37.51 1.88
C ILE A 73 0.22 36.76 2.67
N GLN A 74 0.57 37.24 3.88
CA GLN A 74 1.60 36.65 4.72
C GLN A 74 1.16 35.35 5.42
N ASN A 75 -0.13 35.20 5.72
CA ASN A 75 -0.65 33.98 6.35
C ASN A 75 -0.65 32.78 5.39
N ASN A 76 -0.52 32.98 4.08
CA ASN A 76 -0.28 31.90 3.14
C ASN A 76 1.19 31.48 3.18
N THR A 77 1.49 30.44 3.96
CA THR A 77 2.85 29.87 4.11
C THR A 77 3.03 28.51 3.44
N THR A 78 1.94 27.87 3.01
CA THR A 78 1.94 26.47 2.60
C THR A 78 1.66 26.24 1.12
N ILE A 79 1.04 27.21 0.43
CA ILE A 79 0.67 27.11 -0.98
C ILE A 79 1.75 27.83 -1.81
N PRO A 80 2.50 27.13 -2.67
CA PRO A 80 3.45 27.75 -3.59
C PRO A 80 2.73 28.57 -4.65
N VAL A 81 3.20 29.80 -4.88
CA VAL A 81 2.59 30.75 -5.83
C VAL A 81 3.66 31.35 -6.74
N ILE A 82 3.32 31.52 -8.02
CA ILE A 82 4.12 32.26 -9.00
C ILE A 82 3.20 33.25 -9.71
N THR A 83 3.54 34.53 -9.65
CA THR A 83 2.86 35.60 -10.39
C THR A 83 3.59 35.88 -11.69
N VAL A 84 2.83 35.96 -12.79
CA VAL A 84 3.33 36.17 -14.15
C VAL A 84 2.58 37.33 -14.78
N ASP A 85 3.27 38.19 -15.52
CA ASP A 85 2.65 39.29 -16.28
C ASP A 85 2.03 38.82 -17.61
N GLU A 86 1.39 39.73 -18.36
CA GLU A 86 0.83 39.45 -19.69
C GLU A 86 1.87 38.96 -20.71
N LYS A 87 3.14 39.38 -20.55
CA LYS A 87 4.24 39.01 -21.44
C LYS A 87 4.82 37.64 -21.12
N GLY A 88 4.35 36.99 -20.06
CA GLY A 88 4.86 35.72 -19.58
C GLY A 88 6.12 35.84 -18.72
N GLU A 89 6.53 37.06 -18.36
CA GLU A 89 7.62 37.30 -17.42
C GLU A 89 7.16 37.07 -15.99
N ARG A 90 8.01 36.38 -15.21
CA ARG A 90 7.72 36.05 -13.83
C ARG A 90 8.08 37.24 -12.96
N LEU A 91 7.11 37.69 -12.17
CA LEU A 91 7.27 38.84 -11.31
C LEU A 91 7.74 38.40 -9.93
N ILE A 92 6.99 37.50 -9.29
CA ILE A 92 7.18 37.13 -7.89
C ILE A 92 6.93 35.63 -7.74
N ALA A 93 7.69 34.99 -6.86
CA ALA A 93 7.47 33.62 -6.42
C ALA A 93 7.38 33.57 -4.89
N ARG A 94 6.37 32.93 -4.32
CA ARG A 94 6.20 32.78 -2.86
C ARG A 94 6.10 31.32 -2.46
N ASN A 95 6.56 31.02 -1.24
CA ASN A 95 6.59 29.67 -0.65
C ASN A 95 7.38 28.65 -1.51
N ILE A 96 8.40 29.13 -2.22
CA ILE A 96 9.32 28.32 -3.03
C ILE A 96 10.74 28.60 -2.56
N LYS A 97 11.51 27.54 -2.29
CA LYS A 97 12.92 27.65 -1.88
C LYS A 97 13.77 28.05 -3.08
N LEU A 98 14.10 29.34 -3.17
CA LEU A 98 14.90 29.92 -4.24
C LEU A 98 16.25 30.40 -3.70
N TYR A 99 17.25 30.41 -4.59
CA TYR A 99 18.61 30.79 -4.26
C TYR A 99 19.18 31.70 -5.35
N ASP A 100 19.93 32.71 -4.93
CA ASP A 100 20.63 33.63 -5.83
C ASP A 100 21.86 32.97 -6.47
N ALA A 101 22.55 33.75 -7.33
CA ALA A 101 23.80 33.35 -7.99
C ALA A 101 24.93 32.99 -7.00
N GLN A 102 24.92 33.55 -5.79
CA GLN A 102 25.85 33.29 -4.70
C GLN A 102 25.39 32.13 -3.79
N ASN A 103 24.29 31.46 -4.15
CA ASN A 103 23.69 30.34 -3.45
C ASN A 103 23.16 30.70 -2.05
N GLN A 104 22.78 31.96 -1.83
CA GLN A 104 22.07 32.43 -0.64
C GLN A 104 20.56 32.30 -0.84
N PRO A 105 19.79 31.97 0.21
CA PRO A 105 18.34 31.87 0.12
C PRO A 105 17.71 33.24 -0.14
N ILE A 106 16.77 33.29 -1.07
CA ILE A 106 15.98 34.51 -1.35
C ILE A 106 14.49 34.22 -1.19
N ASP A 107 13.73 35.26 -0.86
CA ASP A 107 12.29 35.19 -0.60
C ASP A 107 11.42 35.12 -1.87
N GLY A 108 12.04 35.27 -3.04
CA GLY A 108 11.39 35.19 -4.36
C GLY A 108 10.72 36.50 -4.80
N SER A 109 11.03 37.62 -4.14
CA SER A 109 10.66 38.97 -4.58
C SER A 109 11.48 39.46 -5.78
N ASP A 110 12.76 39.08 -5.86
CA ASP A 110 13.62 39.29 -7.03
C ASP A 110 13.96 37.96 -7.72
N LEU A 111 13.47 37.80 -8.94
CA LEU A 111 13.70 36.59 -9.75
C LEU A 111 14.86 36.77 -10.76
N ARG A 112 15.45 37.96 -10.87
CA ARG A 112 16.52 38.26 -11.85
C ARG A 112 17.87 37.69 -11.41
N SER A 113 18.15 37.74 -10.11
CA SER A 113 19.39 37.26 -9.47
C SER A 113 19.48 35.75 -9.28
N LEU A 114 18.46 34.99 -9.68
CA LEU A 114 18.40 33.53 -9.50
C LEU A 114 19.55 32.78 -10.17
N ASN A 115 20.10 31.79 -9.47
CA ASN A 115 21.00 30.82 -10.08
C ASN A 115 20.27 29.89 -11.06
N ARG A 116 21.06 29.12 -11.82
CA ARG A 116 20.54 28.18 -12.83
C ARG A 116 19.60 27.12 -12.24
N LYS A 117 19.91 26.56 -11.06
CA LYS A 117 19.10 25.51 -10.41
C LYS A 117 17.73 26.04 -10.01
N SER A 118 17.67 27.25 -9.45
CA SER A 118 16.41 27.89 -9.04
C SER A 118 15.58 28.33 -10.24
N LYS A 119 16.20 28.80 -11.34
CA LYS A 119 15.51 29.04 -12.61
C LYS A 119 14.86 27.76 -13.17
N ASP A 120 15.60 26.65 -13.19
CA ASP A 120 15.08 25.35 -13.65
C ASP A 120 13.96 24.83 -12.73
N LEU A 121 14.10 24.98 -11.41
CA LEU A 121 13.06 24.63 -10.44
C LEU A 121 11.77 25.41 -10.70
N LEU A 122 11.89 26.72 -10.90
CA LEU A 122 10.75 27.61 -11.13
C LEU A 122 10.02 27.26 -12.44
N ASN A 123 10.78 26.96 -13.51
CA ASN A 123 10.22 26.49 -14.77
C ASN A 123 9.40 25.20 -14.60
N ARG A 124 9.99 24.19 -13.93
CA ARG A 124 9.32 22.90 -13.67
C ARG A 124 8.08 23.10 -12.80
N MET A 125 8.17 23.98 -11.81
CA MET A 125 7.06 24.26 -10.92
C MET A 125 5.93 24.98 -11.64
N LEU A 126 6.22 25.96 -12.51
CA LEU A 126 5.21 26.66 -13.31
C LEU A 126 4.48 25.70 -14.26
N VAL A 127 5.21 24.81 -14.94
CA VAL A 127 4.60 23.76 -15.79
C VAL A 127 3.67 22.87 -14.95
N LYS A 128 4.11 22.49 -13.75
CA LYS A 128 3.29 21.68 -12.85
C LYS A 128 2.05 22.44 -12.37
N MET A 129 2.17 23.70 -11.98
CA MET A 129 1.04 24.54 -11.56
C MET A 129 0.00 24.66 -12.67
N LYS A 130 0.45 24.96 -13.91
CA LYS A 130 -0.40 25.01 -15.11
C LYS A 130 -1.16 23.71 -15.38
N SER A 131 -0.58 22.56 -15.02
CA SER A 131 -1.24 21.26 -15.19
C SER A 131 -2.22 20.90 -14.07
N GLN A 132 -2.12 21.55 -12.90
CA GLN A 132 -2.96 21.27 -11.75
C GLN A 132 -4.19 22.17 -11.69
N HIS A 133 -4.02 23.46 -11.97
CA HIS A 133 -5.06 24.46 -11.82
C HIS A 133 -5.04 25.47 -12.96
N ASP A 134 -6.21 25.99 -13.28
CA ASP A 134 -6.32 27.20 -14.09
C ASP A 134 -5.74 28.41 -13.32
N PRO A 135 -5.08 29.36 -14.00
CA PRO A 135 -4.55 30.54 -13.35
C PRO A 135 -5.68 31.41 -12.79
N ILE A 136 -5.41 32.10 -11.68
CA ILE A 136 -6.27 33.17 -11.19
C ILE A 136 -5.79 34.47 -11.83
N THR A 137 -6.65 35.13 -12.60
CA THR A 137 -6.36 36.42 -13.22
C THR A 137 -6.67 37.54 -12.24
N ILE A 138 -5.76 38.52 -12.14
CA ILE A 138 -5.96 39.77 -11.40
C ILE A 138 -5.76 40.96 -12.33
N GLU A 139 -6.53 42.03 -12.12
CA GLU A 139 -6.43 43.27 -12.89
C GLU A 139 -5.59 44.30 -12.12
N LEU A 140 -4.53 44.77 -12.79
CA LEU A 140 -3.67 45.84 -12.30
C LEU A 140 -3.73 47.02 -13.26
N GLY A 141 -4.61 47.98 -12.97
CA GLY A 141 -4.89 49.10 -13.87
C GLY A 141 -5.34 48.58 -15.24
N ASP A 142 -4.55 48.88 -16.28
CA ASP A 142 -4.81 48.45 -17.67
C ASP A 142 -4.13 47.12 -18.05
N THR A 143 -3.47 46.44 -17.12
CA THR A 143 -2.72 45.20 -17.37
C THR A 143 -3.21 44.03 -16.52
N GLN A 144 -3.25 42.84 -17.10
CA GLN A 144 -3.59 41.59 -16.41
C GLN A 144 -2.35 40.88 -15.87
N GLN A 145 -2.49 40.26 -14.71
CA GLN A 145 -1.48 39.32 -14.21
C GLN A 145 -2.13 37.98 -13.91
N PHE A 146 -1.33 36.92 -14.05
CA PHE A 146 -1.75 35.54 -13.83
C PHE A 146 -1.05 34.96 -12.62
N ILE A 147 -1.85 34.51 -11.65
CA ILE A 147 -1.38 33.83 -10.45
C ILE A 147 -1.51 32.32 -10.67
N TYR A 148 -0.36 31.66 -10.76
CA TYR A 148 -0.26 30.21 -10.81
C TYR A 148 0.04 29.68 -9.41
N TYR A 149 -0.69 28.65 -8.99
CA TYR A 149 -0.50 28.03 -7.69
C TYR A 149 -0.49 26.51 -7.81
N LYS A 150 0.21 25.88 -6.86
CA LYS A 150 0.32 24.43 -6.75
C LYS A 150 -0.45 23.98 -5.51
N ASP A 151 -0.95 22.74 -5.50
CA ASP A 151 -1.44 22.11 -4.27
C ASP A 151 -0.45 22.30 -3.13
N SER A 152 -0.98 22.59 -1.94
CA SER A 152 -0.13 22.69 -0.77
C SER A 152 0.61 21.37 -0.51
N TYR A 153 1.68 21.47 0.26
CA TYR A 153 2.43 20.31 0.69
C TYR A 153 1.56 19.31 1.49
N ILE A 154 0.60 19.82 2.28
CA ILE A 154 -0.27 18.97 3.09
C ILE A 154 -1.31 18.26 2.22
N LEU A 155 -1.93 18.97 1.26
CA LEU A 155 -2.90 18.37 0.34
C LEU A 155 -2.25 17.29 -0.52
N THR A 156 -1.07 17.56 -1.07
CA THR A 156 -0.31 16.57 -1.86
C THR A 156 -0.02 15.29 -1.06
N ARG A 157 0.27 15.40 0.24
CA ARG A 157 0.52 14.24 1.12
C ARG A 157 -0.75 13.46 1.43
N ILE A 158 -1.86 14.17 1.66
CA ILE A 158 -3.15 13.53 1.94
C ILE A 158 -3.69 12.82 0.69
N GLN A 159 -3.45 13.36 -0.51
CA GLN A 159 -3.77 12.69 -1.78
C GLN A 159 -3.11 11.30 -1.94
N LEU A 160 -1.93 11.08 -1.34
CA LEU A 160 -1.22 9.80 -1.40
C LEU A 160 -1.72 8.78 -0.35
N TYR A 161 -2.37 9.26 0.72
CA TYR A 161 -2.82 8.43 1.83
C TYR A 161 -3.73 7.25 1.42
N PRO A 162 -4.75 7.42 0.54
CA PRO A 162 -5.56 6.30 0.07
C PRO A 162 -4.74 5.16 -0.55
N LEU A 163 -3.68 5.50 -1.30
CA LEU A 163 -2.83 4.53 -1.98
C LEU A 163 -1.98 3.75 -0.97
N ILE A 164 -1.36 4.45 -0.01
CA ILE A 164 -0.58 3.83 1.06
C ILE A 164 -1.46 2.89 1.88
N GLN A 165 -2.68 3.31 2.21
CA GLN A 165 -3.62 2.49 2.96
C GLN A 165 -3.98 1.20 2.21
N LEU A 166 -4.26 1.27 0.90
CA LEU A 166 -4.52 0.08 0.08
C LEU A 166 -3.31 -0.86 0.04
N ALA A 167 -2.09 -0.32 -0.02
CA ALA A 167 -0.86 -1.13 0.04
C ALA A 167 -0.73 -1.87 1.39
N VAL A 168 -1.06 -1.21 2.50
CA VAL A 168 -1.06 -1.83 3.84
C VAL A 168 -2.11 -2.92 3.94
N VAL A 169 -3.36 -2.67 3.49
CA VAL A 169 -4.42 -3.68 3.47
C VAL A 169 -4.02 -4.88 2.61
N PHE A 170 -3.45 -4.64 1.42
CA PHE A 170 -2.96 -5.69 0.54
C PHE A 170 -1.87 -6.54 1.21
N LEU A 171 -0.90 -5.91 1.89
CA LEU A 171 0.13 -6.63 2.64
C LEU A 171 -0.48 -7.56 3.69
N PHE A 172 -1.46 -7.09 4.46
CA PHE A 172 -2.16 -7.93 5.45
C PHE A 172 -2.91 -9.09 4.81
N ILE A 173 -3.54 -8.89 3.64
CA ILE A 173 -4.21 -9.97 2.90
C ILE A 173 -3.19 -11.04 2.47
N VAL A 174 -2.03 -10.64 1.95
CA VAL A 174 -0.95 -11.55 1.55
C VAL A 174 -0.42 -12.35 2.74
N LEU A 175 -0.13 -11.68 3.87
CA LEU A 175 0.33 -12.35 5.09
C LEU A 175 -0.72 -13.34 5.62
N ALA A 176 -1.99 -12.93 5.65
CA ALA A 176 -3.10 -13.80 6.05
C ALA A 176 -3.23 -15.02 5.14
N TYR A 177 -3.06 -14.86 3.83
CA TYR A 177 -3.06 -15.96 2.87
C TYR A 177 -1.94 -16.96 3.15
N PHE A 178 -0.70 -16.50 3.34
CA PHE A 178 0.44 -17.38 3.64
C PHE A 178 0.27 -18.10 4.97
N ALA A 179 -0.13 -17.39 6.03
CA ALA A 179 -0.39 -17.99 7.34
C ALA A 179 -1.47 -19.08 7.24
N PHE A 180 -2.61 -18.76 6.61
CA PHE A 180 -3.71 -19.70 6.45
C PHE A 180 -3.34 -20.91 5.58
N SER A 181 -2.60 -20.69 4.48
CA SER A 181 -2.11 -21.75 3.60
C SER A 181 -1.15 -22.70 4.34
N SER A 182 -0.22 -22.14 5.10
CA SER A 182 0.73 -22.91 5.92
C SER A 182 0.01 -23.79 6.94
N THR A 183 -0.95 -23.23 7.70
CA THR A 183 -1.76 -23.98 8.66
C THR A 183 -2.53 -25.10 7.99
N ARG A 184 -3.17 -24.86 6.84
CA ARG A 184 -3.91 -25.89 6.12
C ARG A 184 -3.02 -27.03 5.62
N LYS A 185 -1.81 -26.71 5.14
CA LYS A 185 -0.82 -27.71 4.72
C LYS A 185 -0.32 -28.53 5.92
N ALA A 186 -0.10 -27.89 7.06
CA ALA A 186 0.29 -28.57 8.29
C ALA A 186 -0.82 -29.51 8.80
N GLU A 187 -2.08 -29.07 8.82
CA GLU A 187 -3.23 -29.90 9.16
C GLU A 187 -3.33 -31.12 8.24
N GLN A 188 -3.20 -30.93 6.92
CA GLN A 188 -3.20 -32.05 5.97
C GLN A 188 -2.05 -33.01 6.24
N ASN A 189 -0.82 -32.51 6.38
CA ASN A 189 0.34 -33.35 6.67
C ASN A 189 0.14 -34.17 7.95
N GLN A 190 -0.44 -33.59 9.01
CA GLN A 190 -0.76 -34.34 10.24
C GLN A 190 -1.79 -35.45 10.00
N VAL A 191 -2.83 -35.19 9.20
CA VAL A 191 -3.82 -36.22 8.84
C VAL A 191 -3.17 -37.35 8.05
N TRP A 192 -2.29 -37.05 7.10
CA TRP A 192 -1.55 -38.06 6.32
C TRP A 192 -0.62 -38.90 7.21
N VAL A 193 0.08 -38.28 8.15
CA VAL A 193 0.91 -38.98 9.15
C VAL A 193 0.04 -39.89 10.02
N GLY A 194 -1.09 -39.38 10.52
CA GLY A 194 -2.02 -40.16 11.34
C GLY A 194 -2.59 -41.37 10.59
N MET A 195 -3.04 -41.18 9.35
CA MET A 195 -3.54 -42.27 8.51
C MET A 195 -2.46 -43.31 8.22
N SER A 196 -1.22 -42.89 7.97
CA SER A 196 -0.09 -43.81 7.75
C SER A 196 0.18 -44.69 8.97
N LYS A 197 0.13 -44.12 10.19
CA LYS A 197 0.30 -44.87 11.44
C LYS A 197 -0.85 -45.84 11.69
N GLU A 198 -2.08 -45.39 11.49
CA GLU A 198 -3.28 -46.22 11.66
C GLU A 198 -3.28 -47.40 10.66
N THR A 199 -2.95 -47.15 9.39
CA THR A 199 -2.84 -48.21 8.38
C THR A 199 -1.70 -49.18 8.72
N ALA A 200 -0.55 -48.70 9.17
CA ALA A 200 0.54 -49.58 9.63
C ALA A 200 0.11 -50.49 10.79
N HIS A 201 -0.65 -49.93 11.74
CA HIS A 201 -1.21 -50.69 12.86
C HIS A 201 -2.21 -51.75 12.38
N GLN A 202 -3.15 -51.36 11.49
CA GLN A 202 -4.15 -52.27 10.91
C GLN A 202 -3.51 -53.40 10.07
N LEU A 203 -2.40 -53.13 9.39
CA LEU A 203 -1.66 -54.15 8.62
C LEU A 203 -0.83 -55.08 9.52
N GLY A 204 -0.50 -54.69 10.76
CA GLY A 204 0.32 -55.50 11.66
C GLY A 204 -0.33 -56.85 12.02
N THR A 205 -1.63 -56.86 12.32
CA THR A 205 -2.38 -58.08 12.68
C THR A 205 -2.40 -59.14 11.56
N PRO A 206 -2.79 -58.83 10.30
CA PRO A 206 -2.74 -59.80 9.21
C PRO A 206 -1.32 -60.20 8.81
N ILE A 207 -0.32 -59.31 8.92
CA ILE A 207 1.09 -59.69 8.69
C ILE A 207 1.53 -60.70 9.77
N SER A 208 1.10 -60.53 11.02
CA SER A 208 1.44 -61.44 12.12
C SER A 208 0.82 -62.83 11.94
N SER A 209 -0.42 -62.91 11.44
CA SER A 209 -1.03 -64.21 11.09
C SER A 209 -0.32 -64.88 9.91
N LEU A 210 0.11 -64.13 8.89
CA LEU A 210 0.91 -64.65 7.78
C LEU A 210 2.26 -65.20 8.25
N MET A 211 2.93 -64.55 9.19
CA MET A 211 4.17 -65.06 9.79
C MET A 211 3.94 -66.40 10.50
N ALA A 212 2.84 -66.54 11.25
CA ALA A 212 2.49 -67.79 11.92
C ALA A 212 2.22 -68.94 10.91
N TRP A 213 1.51 -68.65 9.81
CA TRP A 213 1.30 -69.63 8.73
C TRP A 213 2.60 -70.05 8.05
N VAL A 214 3.50 -69.11 7.77
CA VAL A 214 4.82 -69.41 7.20
C VAL A 214 5.63 -70.32 8.14
N GLU A 215 5.56 -70.08 9.46
CA GLU A 215 6.28 -70.89 10.44
C GLU A 215 5.73 -72.32 10.53
N LEU A 216 4.41 -72.49 10.49
CA LEU A 216 3.78 -73.81 10.43
C LEU A 216 4.22 -74.59 9.18
N LEU A 217 4.21 -73.96 8.00
CA LEU A 217 4.62 -74.59 6.73
C LEU A 217 6.10 -74.99 6.72
N LYS A 218 6.97 -74.21 7.39
CA LYS A 218 8.37 -74.59 7.58
C LYS A 218 8.52 -75.87 8.40
N MET A 219 7.69 -76.06 9.44
CA MET A 219 7.70 -77.26 10.27
C MET A 219 7.21 -78.51 9.50
N GLU A 220 6.24 -78.34 8.61
CA GLU A 220 5.69 -79.44 7.79
C GLU A 220 6.56 -79.81 6.57
N GLN A 221 7.65 -79.08 6.30
CA GLN A 221 8.54 -79.27 5.15
C GLN A 221 7.82 -79.27 3.78
N THR A 222 6.68 -78.59 3.69
CA THR A 222 5.88 -78.49 2.47
C THR A 222 6.50 -77.49 1.49
N GLY A 223 7.06 -77.97 0.38
CA GLY A 223 7.56 -77.10 -0.71
C GLY A 223 8.58 -76.04 -0.24
N PRO A 224 9.77 -76.45 0.25
CA PRO A 224 10.71 -75.58 0.95
C PRO A 224 11.16 -74.33 0.19
N GLU A 225 11.30 -74.39 -1.15
CA GLU A 225 11.59 -73.21 -1.97
C GLU A 225 10.46 -72.16 -1.96
N VAL A 226 9.20 -72.61 -2.05
CA VAL A 226 8.03 -71.73 -2.08
C VAL A 226 7.85 -71.03 -0.73
N VAL A 227 7.99 -71.78 0.36
CA VAL A 227 7.88 -71.24 1.73
C VAL A 227 8.99 -70.23 2.01
N GLN A 228 10.20 -70.46 1.50
CA GLN A 228 11.31 -69.52 1.64
C GLN A 228 11.03 -68.19 0.93
N GLU A 229 10.43 -68.22 -0.26
CA GLU A 229 10.10 -67.00 -1.01
C GLU A 229 8.94 -66.23 -0.37
N VAL A 230 7.86 -66.93 0.05
CA VAL A 230 6.76 -66.31 0.80
C VAL A 230 7.24 -65.70 2.11
N SER A 231 8.18 -66.36 2.80
CA SER A 231 8.79 -65.84 4.03
C SER A 231 9.52 -64.51 3.78
N LYS A 232 10.17 -64.34 2.63
CA LYS A 232 10.84 -63.08 2.28
C LYS A 232 9.81 -61.96 2.03
N ASP A 233 8.73 -62.26 1.32
CA ASP A 233 7.68 -61.27 1.04
C ASP A 233 6.95 -60.81 2.30
N VAL A 234 6.63 -61.73 3.22
CA VAL A 234 6.04 -61.37 4.53
C VAL A 234 7.01 -60.50 5.34
N LYS A 235 8.31 -60.81 5.35
CA LYS A 235 9.33 -59.97 6.02
C LYS A 235 9.44 -58.58 5.39
N ARG A 236 9.30 -58.49 4.08
CA ARG A 236 9.27 -57.20 3.36
C ARG A 236 8.03 -56.39 3.74
N LEU A 237 6.85 -57.01 3.83
CA LEU A 237 5.62 -56.35 4.27
C LEU A 237 5.73 -55.83 5.70
N GLU A 238 6.30 -56.61 6.62
CA GLU A 238 6.59 -56.18 7.99
C GLU A 238 7.50 -54.95 8.01
N THR A 239 8.59 -54.97 7.23
CA THR A 239 9.53 -53.84 7.13
C THR A 239 8.85 -52.59 6.58
N ILE A 240 7.96 -52.73 5.60
CA ILE A 240 7.17 -51.63 5.06
C ILE A 240 6.23 -51.07 6.12
N ALA A 241 5.46 -51.93 6.80
CA ALA A 241 4.55 -51.53 7.87
C ALA A 241 5.28 -50.81 9.02
N ASP A 242 6.45 -51.30 9.45
CA ASP A 242 7.29 -50.65 10.47
C ASP A 242 7.74 -49.25 10.03
N ARG A 243 8.15 -49.09 8.76
CA ARG A 243 8.48 -47.76 8.21
C ARG A 243 7.28 -46.81 8.22
N PHE A 244 6.09 -47.28 7.83
CA PHE A 244 4.87 -46.46 7.85
C PHE A 244 4.45 -46.06 9.28
N SER A 245 4.61 -46.95 10.27
CA SER A 245 4.36 -46.66 11.69
C SER A 245 5.27 -45.55 12.24
N LYS A 246 6.50 -45.46 11.70
CA LYS A 246 7.52 -44.49 12.11
C LYS A 246 7.43 -43.14 11.40
N ILE A 247 6.58 -42.96 10.39
CA ILE A 247 6.42 -41.67 9.69
C ILE A 247 6.03 -40.57 10.69
N GLY A 248 6.76 -39.45 10.68
CA GLY A 248 6.51 -38.30 11.55
C GLY A 248 7.02 -38.44 12.99
N SER A 249 7.73 -39.52 13.33
CA SER A 249 8.50 -39.64 14.58
C SER A 249 9.77 -38.77 14.51
N ALA A 250 10.23 -38.23 15.64
CA ALA A 250 11.55 -37.59 15.70
C ALA A 250 12.64 -38.59 15.25
N PRO A 251 13.65 -38.16 14.49
CA PRO A 251 14.76 -39.05 14.13
C PRO A 251 15.46 -39.50 15.42
N VAL A 252 15.67 -40.82 15.55
CA VAL A 252 16.47 -41.44 16.61
C VAL A 252 17.88 -41.61 16.09
#